data_AF-A0AAN5BRY2-F1
#
_entry.id   AF-A0AAN5BRY2-F1
#
_cell.length_a   1.000
_cell.length_b   1.000
_cell.length_c   1.000
_cell.angle_alpha   90.00
_cell.angle_beta   90.00
_cell.angle_gamma   90.00
#
_symmetry.space_group_name_H-M   'P 1'
#
loop_
_entity.id
_entity.type
_entity.pdbx_description
1 polymer ?
#
loop_
_entity_poly.entity_id
_entity_poly.type
_entity_poly.pdbx_seq_one_letter_code
_entity_poly.pdbx_strand_id
1 'polypeptide(L)'
;MVHVDWKKFNVSNLIAAIVHRTTNRVLVGKKLCRNEEYLAITTKFSRSLFISGIFWNFVRLGPLRKLVAWLTIGLHLRDRNAAAKVLLPHVLARRQEKESGVDVATKYPDALQWTIDTAPSFPGDDEPLHQVYHMLHLTFAASSASGVGVTQCLLNVLAYPEYLEPLRDEISTVVARHGGWTDKALSQMALLDSFIRETMRLHPAGSCECHSRLSI
;
A
#
# COMPACT_ATOMS: atom_id res chain seq x y z
N MET A 1 -5.30 26.32 29.56
CA MET A 1 -4.08 26.14 28.73
C MET A 1 -3.92 24.66 28.49
N VAL A 2 -4.03 24.21 27.24
CA VAL A 2 -3.71 22.81 26.90
C VAL A 2 -2.19 22.70 26.95
N HIS A 3 -1.64 21.93 27.89
CA HIS A 3 -0.22 21.61 27.89
C HIS A 3 0.06 20.77 26.64
N VAL A 4 0.78 21.36 25.68
CA VAL A 4 1.18 20.67 24.46
C VAL A 4 2.44 19.87 24.79
N ASP A 5 2.26 18.62 25.17
CA ASP A 5 3.38 17.69 25.38
C ASP A 5 3.88 17.19 24.03
N TRP A 6 5.12 17.55 23.69
CA TRP A 6 5.77 17.11 22.46
C TRP A 6 6.20 15.65 22.57
N LYS A 7 5.73 14.82 21.64
CA LYS A 7 6.11 13.39 21.55
C LYS A 7 7.00 13.15 20.32
N LYS A 8 8.11 12.44 20.53
CA LYS A 8 9.01 12.03 19.45
C LYS A 8 8.49 10.77 18.76
N PHE A 9 8.52 10.75 17.44
CA PHE A 9 8.14 9.60 16.62
C PHE A 9 9.21 9.31 15.59
N ASN A 10 9.35 8.04 15.22
CA ASN A 10 10.05 7.68 13.99
C ASN A 10 9.12 7.99 12.81
N VAL A 11 9.51 8.95 11.97
CA VAL A 11 8.70 9.46 10.86
C VAL A 11 8.28 8.35 9.91
N SER A 12 9.22 7.50 9.49
CA SER A 12 8.95 6.40 8.56
C SER A 12 7.92 5.42 9.12
N ASN A 13 8.02 5.04 10.40
CA ASN A 13 7.06 4.14 11.05
C ASN A 13 5.67 4.78 11.16
N LEU A 14 5.60 6.05 11.52
CA LEU A 14 4.34 6.78 11.64
C LEU A 14 3.64 6.90 10.28
N ILE A 15 4.36 7.35 9.26
CA ILE A 15 3.84 7.48 7.89
C ILE A 15 3.44 6.12 7.34
N ALA A 16 4.26 5.08 7.52
CA ALA A 16 3.92 3.73 7.09
C ALA A 16 2.61 3.25 7.72
N ALA A 17 2.38 3.49 9.01
CA ALA A 17 1.13 3.12 9.69
C ALA A 17 -0.08 3.91 9.15
N ILE A 18 0.06 5.22 8.96
CA ILE A 18 -1.01 6.09 8.42
C ILE A 18 -1.37 5.67 7.00
N VAL A 19 -0.36 5.52 6.14
CA VAL A 19 -0.54 5.13 4.74
C VAL A 19 -1.13 3.73 4.65
N HIS A 20 -0.59 2.75 5.39
CA HIS A 20 -1.12 1.39 5.35
C HIS A 20 -2.59 1.33 5.76
N ARG A 21 -2.98 2.08 6.79
CA ARG A 21 -4.38 2.20 7.22
C ARG A 21 -5.26 2.82 6.14
N THR A 22 -4.78 3.90 5.52
CA THR A 22 -5.51 4.65 4.48
C THR A 22 -5.66 3.82 3.20
N THR A 23 -4.60 3.14 2.77
CA THR A 23 -4.63 2.19 1.66
C THR A 23 -5.66 1.08 1.91
N ASN A 24 -5.62 0.46 3.09
CA ASN A 24 -6.59 -0.60 3.42
C ASN A 24 -8.05 -0.09 3.50
N ARG A 25 -8.29 1.21 3.74
CA ARG A 25 -9.64 1.78 3.69
C ARG A 25 -10.25 1.66 2.30
N VAL A 26 -9.44 1.86 1.26
CA VAL A 26 -9.84 1.77 -0.16
C VAL A 26 -9.84 0.32 -0.64
N LEU A 27 -8.88 -0.48 -0.17
CA LEU A 27 -8.74 -1.86 -0.63
C LEU A 27 -9.75 -2.82 -0.01
N VAL A 28 -9.95 -2.77 1.30
CA VAL A 28 -10.72 -3.79 2.05
C VAL A 28 -11.85 -3.20 2.90
N GLY A 29 -12.07 -1.89 2.78
CA GLY A 29 -13.21 -1.20 3.37
C GLY A 29 -13.03 -0.80 4.85
N LYS A 30 -14.13 -0.29 5.44
CA LYS A 30 -14.13 0.44 6.73
C LYS A 30 -13.76 -0.42 7.93
N LYS A 31 -14.18 -1.69 7.92
CA LYS A 31 -14.09 -2.62 9.04
C LYS A 31 -12.64 -3.07 9.23
N LEU A 32 -12.03 -3.60 8.17
CA LEU A 32 -10.67 -4.13 8.21
C LEU A 32 -9.61 -3.05 8.38
N CYS A 33 -9.78 -1.87 7.77
CA CYS A 33 -8.84 -0.76 7.95
C CYS A 33 -8.80 -0.20 9.39
N ARG A 34 -9.69 -0.64 10.29
CA ARG A 34 -9.67 -0.28 11.72
C ARG A 34 -9.30 -1.44 12.62
N ASN A 35 -9.16 -2.64 12.08
CA ASN A 35 -8.76 -3.81 12.83
C ASN A 35 -7.23 -3.82 12.95
N GLU A 36 -6.72 -3.51 14.16
CA GLU A 36 -5.28 -3.45 14.44
C GLU A 36 -4.59 -4.81 14.25
N GLU A 37 -5.28 -5.93 14.50
CA GLU A 37 -4.74 -7.27 14.25
C GLU A 37 -4.51 -7.50 12.75
N TYR A 38 -5.50 -7.17 11.93
CA TYR A 38 -5.38 -7.27 10.48
C TYR A 38 -4.23 -6.39 9.95
N LEU A 39 -4.17 -5.12 10.36
CA LEU A 39 -3.10 -4.19 9.95
C LEU A 39 -1.71 -4.68 10.40
N ALA A 40 -1.60 -5.25 11.60
CA ALA A 40 -0.34 -5.80 12.09
C ALA A 40 0.11 -7.01 11.26
N ILE A 41 -0.82 -7.92 10.94
CA ILE A 41 -0.53 -9.13 10.15
C ILE A 41 -0.15 -8.75 8.71
N THR A 42 -0.87 -7.85 8.06
CA THR A 42 -0.55 -7.41 6.69
C THR A 42 0.73 -6.58 6.62
N THR A 43 1.05 -5.80 7.66
CA THR A 43 2.34 -5.11 7.80
C THR A 43 3.49 -6.12 7.93
N LYS A 44 3.30 -7.16 8.75
CA LYS A 44 4.30 -8.22 8.93
C LYS A 44 4.55 -8.99 7.63
N PHE A 45 3.49 -9.37 6.91
CA PHE A 45 3.58 -9.95 5.57
C PHE A 45 4.33 -9.03 4.60
N SER A 46 3.99 -7.75 4.56
CA SER A 46 4.65 -6.77 3.68
C SER A 46 6.14 -6.66 3.96
N ARG A 47 6.52 -6.66 5.25
CA ARG A 47 7.92 -6.63 5.68
C ARG A 47 8.66 -7.91 5.31
N SER A 48 8.04 -9.09 5.48
CA SER A 48 8.68 -10.35 5.09
C SER A 48 8.87 -10.43 3.59
N LEU A 49 7.90 -9.98 2.79
CA LEU A 49 8.01 -9.88 1.34
C LEU A 49 9.18 -8.97 0.92
N PHE A 50 9.30 -7.79 1.54
CA PHE A 50 10.37 -6.85 1.24
C PHE A 50 11.76 -7.40 1.60
N ILE A 51 11.92 -7.96 2.81
CA ILE A 51 13.20 -8.54 3.26
C ILE A 51 13.58 -9.74 2.39
N SER A 52 12.62 -10.64 2.12
CA SER A 52 12.85 -11.76 1.20
C SER A 52 13.20 -11.25 -0.19
N GLY A 53 12.53 -10.23 -0.71
CA GLY A 53 12.82 -9.61 -1.99
C GLY A 53 14.25 -9.07 -2.08
N ILE A 54 14.73 -8.36 -1.05
CA ILE A 54 16.12 -7.90 -1.00
C ILE A 54 17.08 -9.09 -1.00
N PHE A 55 16.87 -10.05 -0.11
CA PHE A 55 17.74 -11.22 -0.01
C PHE A 55 17.81 -11.97 -1.35
N TRP A 56 16.68 -12.21 -1.99
CA TRP A 56 16.60 -12.98 -3.23
C TRP A 56 17.12 -12.27 -4.48
N ASN A 57 16.97 -10.95 -4.55
CA ASN A 57 17.41 -10.17 -5.71
C ASN A 57 18.89 -9.79 -5.63
N PHE A 58 19.43 -9.54 -4.43
CA PHE A 58 20.79 -9.03 -4.28
C PHE A 58 21.82 -10.09 -3.87
N VAL A 59 21.42 -11.20 -3.24
CA VAL A 59 22.36 -12.26 -2.86
C VAL A 59 22.55 -13.24 -4.03
N ARG A 60 23.74 -13.23 -4.63
CA ARG A 60 24.10 -14.16 -5.72
C ARG A 60 24.46 -15.54 -5.17
N LEU A 61 23.44 -16.39 -5.02
CA LEU A 61 23.58 -17.74 -4.45
C LEU A 61 24.02 -18.81 -5.47
N GLY A 62 24.03 -18.50 -6.77
CA GLY A 62 24.46 -19.42 -7.82
C GLY A 62 23.76 -20.79 -7.73
N PRO A 63 24.50 -21.91 -7.80
CA PRO A 63 23.94 -23.27 -7.70
C PRO A 63 23.17 -23.54 -6.39
N LEU A 64 23.50 -22.85 -5.29
CA LEU A 64 22.86 -23.04 -3.98
C LEU A 64 21.49 -22.36 -3.88
N ARG A 65 21.06 -21.61 -4.90
CA ARG A 65 19.81 -20.84 -4.89
C ARG A 65 18.59 -21.68 -4.50
N LYS A 66 18.45 -22.89 -5.05
CA LYS A 66 17.32 -23.78 -4.74
C LYS A 66 17.31 -24.26 -3.30
N LEU A 67 18.48 -24.65 -2.78
CA LEU A 67 18.62 -25.13 -1.40
C LEU A 67 18.29 -24.02 -0.40
N VAL A 68 18.86 -22.83 -0.59
CA VAL A 68 18.58 -21.68 0.27
C VAL A 68 17.12 -21.26 0.14
N ALA A 69 16.50 -21.44 -1.04
CA ALA A 69 15.09 -21.10 -1.25
C ALA A 69 14.21 -21.98 -0.40
N TRP A 70 14.45 -23.28 -0.48
CA TRP A 70 13.76 -24.26 0.34
C TRP A 70 13.91 -23.95 1.85
N LEU A 71 15.10 -23.55 2.30
CA LEU A 71 15.34 -23.24 3.73
C LEU A 71 14.68 -21.94 4.23
N THR A 72 14.54 -20.93 3.39
CA THR A 72 14.14 -19.58 3.84
C THR A 72 12.73 -19.16 3.42
N ILE A 73 12.15 -19.80 2.39
CA ILE A 73 10.82 -19.44 1.88
C ILE A 73 9.72 -19.67 2.92
N GLY A 74 9.90 -20.64 3.82
CA GLY A 74 8.92 -20.97 4.86
C GLY A 74 8.56 -19.78 5.77
N LEU A 75 9.49 -18.85 6.00
CA LEU A 75 9.24 -17.66 6.82
C LEU A 75 8.22 -16.73 6.15
N HIS A 76 8.43 -16.43 4.87
CA HIS A 76 7.51 -15.58 4.10
C HIS A 76 6.17 -16.29 3.89
N LEU A 77 6.18 -17.59 3.58
CA LEU A 77 4.95 -18.38 3.42
C LEU A 77 4.11 -18.39 4.70
N ARG A 78 4.74 -18.48 5.87
CA ARG A 78 4.03 -18.39 7.16
C ARG A 78 3.30 -17.07 7.31
N ASP A 79 3.98 -15.95 7.05
CA ASP A 79 3.37 -14.62 7.19
C ASP A 79 2.29 -14.37 6.12
N ARG A 80 2.49 -14.84 4.87
CA ARG A 80 1.48 -14.81 3.81
C ARG A 80 0.24 -15.61 4.20
N ASN A 81 0.42 -16.84 4.69
CA ASN A 81 -0.68 -17.72 5.08
C ASN A 81 -1.44 -17.17 6.29
N ALA A 82 -0.75 -16.52 7.24
CA ALA A 82 -1.39 -15.83 8.36
C ALA A 82 -2.28 -14.68 7.88
N ALA A 83 -1.79 -13.85 6.94
CA ALA A 83 -2.58 -12.77 6.36
C ALA A 83 -3.76 -13.31 5.52
N ALA A 84 -3.54 -14.36 4.74
CA ALA A 84 -4.58 -15.00 3.95
C ALA A 84 -5.69 -15.58 4.82
N LYS A 85 -5.35 -16.17 5.97
CA LYS A 85 -6.32 -16.73 6.92
C LYS A 85 -7.30 -15.67 7.45
N VAL A 86 -6.86 -14.43 7.62
CA VAL A 86 -7.73 -13.33 8.07
C VAL A 86 -8.63 -12.84 6.94
N LEU A 87 -8.11 -12.74 5.71
CA LEU A 87 -8.85 -12.16 4.60
C LEU A 87 -9.83 -13.13 3.93
N LEU A 88 -9.50 -14.43 3.88
CA LEU A 88 -10.30 -15.45 3.20
C LEU A 88 -11.77 -15.52 3.66
N PRO A 89 -12.10 -15.49 4.97
CA PRO A 89 -13.49 -15.48 5.40
C PRO A 89 -14.30 -14.28 4.87
N HIS A 90 -13.65 -13.13 4.65
CA HIS A 90 -14.32 -11.95 4.10
C HIS A 90 -14.64 -12.11 2.61
N VAL A 91 -13.75 -12.75 1.84
CA VAL A 91 -14.01 -13.08 0.44
C VAL A 91 -15.18 -14.06 0.33
N LEU A 92 -15.14 -15.15 1.12
CA LEU A 92 -16.18 -16.16 1.11
C LEU A 92 -17.55 -15.60 1.51
N ALA A 93 -17.60 -14.77 2.57
CA ALA A 93 -18.83 -14.14 3.01
C ALA A 93 -19.44 -13.23 1.93
N ARG A 94 -18.62 -12.44 1.21
CA ARG A 94 -19.10 -11.57 0.13
C ARG A 94 -19.66 -12.36 -1.05
N ARG A 95 -19.04 -13.49 -1.41
CA ARG A 95 -19.55 -14.40 -2.44
C ARG A 95 -20.91 -14.98 -2.04
N GLN A 96 -21.02 -15.47 -0.80
CA GLN A 96 -22.28 -16.00 -0.29
C GLN A 96 -23.39 -14.93 -0.27
N GLU A 97 -23.07 -13.71 0.13
CA GLU A 97 -24.02 -12.59 0.08
C GLU A 97 -24.49 -12.28 -1.36
N LYS A 98 -23.56 -12.30 -2.33
CA LYS A 98 -23.86 -12.11 -3.76
C LYS A 98 -24.78 -13.21 -4.29
N GLU A 99 -24.51 -14.47 -3.97
CA GLU A 99 -25.36 -15.62 -4.32
C GLU A 99 -26.74 -15.53 -3.68
N SER A 100 -26.85 -14.94 -2.49
CA SER A 100 -28.11 -14.71 -1.79
C SER A 100 -28.92 -13.51 -2.35
N GLY A 101 -28.45 -12.86 -3.42
CA GLY A 101 -29.13 -11.73 -4.07
C GLY A 101 -28.92 -10.38 -3.39
N VAL A 102 -27.96 -10.25 -2.47
CA VAL A 102 -27.59 -8.96 -1.88
C VAL A 102 -26.85 -8.12 -2.92
N ASP A 103 -27.20 -6.84 -3.04
CA ASP A 103 -26.43 -5.87 -3.82
C ASP A 103 -25.08 -5.56 -3.13
N VAL A 104 -24.10 -6.42 -3.39
CA VAL A 104 -22.74 -6.32 -2.85
C VAL A 104 -21.96 -5.15 -3.42
N ALA A 105 -22.30 -4.66 -4.62
CA ALA A 105 -21.61 -3.54 -5.26
C ALA A 105 -21.88 -2.23 -4.51
N THR A 106 -23.14 -1.97 -4.17
CA THR A 106 -23.50 -0.81 -3.35
C THR A 106 -23.04 -0.97 -1.90
N LYS A 107 -23.09 -2.19 -1.37
CA LYS A 107 -22.68 -2.48 0.02
C LYS A 107 -21.17 -2.36 0.25
N TYR A 108 -20.35 -2.74 -0.75
CA TYR A 108 -18.89 -2.76 -0.66
C TYR A 108 -18.25 -2.02 -1.85
N PRO A 109 -18.18 -0.68 -1.80
CA PRO A 109 -17.47 0.11 -2.81
C PRO A 109 -15.96 0.12 -2.53
N ASP A 110 -15.33 -1.05 -2.57
CA ASP A 110 -13.89 -1.24 -2.30
C ASP A 110 -13.24 -2.24 -3.27
N ALA A 111 -11.90 -2.21 -3.34
CA ALA A 111 -11.17 -3.01 -4.31
C ALA A 111 -11.33 -4.52 -4.12
N LEU A 112 -11.56 -4.98 -2.89
CA LEU A 112 -11.83 -6.39 -2.61
C LEU A 112 -13.09 -6.86 -3.35
N GLN A 113 -14.15 -6.04 -3.38
CA GLN A 113 -15.36 -6.36 -4.13
C GLN A 113 -15.09 -6.33 -5.63
N TRP A 114 -14.37 -5.31 -6.12
CA TRP A 114 -14.01 -5.22 -7.54
C TRP A 114 -13.19 -6.43 -8.00
N THR A 115 -12.26 -6.92 -7.18
CA THR A 115 -11.51 -8.16 -7.47
C THR A 115 -12.40 -9.40 -7.49
N ILE A 116 -13.39 -9.51 -6.59
CA ILE A 116 -14.35 -10.62 -6.60
C ILE A 116 -15.21 -10.60 -7.87
N ASP A 117 -15.58 -9.41 -8.34
CA ASP A 117 -16.43 -9.22 -9.52
C ASP A 117 -15.67 -9.26 -10.86
N THR A 118 -14.34 -9.24 -10.82
CA THR A 118 -13.49 -9.28 -12.01
C THR A 118 -13.53 -10.67 -12.64
N ALA A 119 -13.76 -10.73 -13.96
CA ALA A 119 -13.74 -12.00 -14.69
C ALA A 119 -12.34 -12.64 -14.67
N PRO A 120 -12.23 -13.97 -14.55
CA PRO A 120 -10.95 -14.65 -14.49
C PRO A 120 -10.17 -14.46 -15.78
N SER A 121 -8.90 -14.05 -15.66
CA SER A 121 -8.00 -13.94 -16.83
C SER A 121 -7.33 -15.26 -17.17
N PHE A 122 -7.18 -16.16 -16.19
CA PHE A 122 -6.54 -17.46 -16.33
C PHE A 122 -7.28 -18.53 -15.50
N PRO A 123 -7.11 -19.82 -15.79
CA PRO A 123 -7.70 -20.89 -14.98
C PRO A 123 -7.29 -20.78 -13.51
N GLY A 124 -8.27 -20.78 -12.60
CA GLY A 124 -8.06 -20.65 -11.16
C GLY A 124 -7.95 -19.22 -10.63
N ASP A 125 -8.07 -18.21 -11.50
CA ASP A 125 -8.04 -16.80 -11.07
C ASP A 125 -9.25 -16.42 -10.21
N ASP A 126 -10.36 -17.12 -10.42
CA ASP A 126 -11.60 -17.04 -9.66
C ASP A 126 -11.59 -17.87 -8.36
N GLU A 127 -10.50 -18.55 -8.01
CA GLU A 127 -10.38 -19.25 -6.74
C GLU A 127 -10.32 -18.22 -5.58
N PRO A 128 -11.13 -18.37 -4.50
CA PRO A 128 -11.15 -17.41 -3.40
C PRO A 128 -9.77 -17.13 -2.79
N LEU A 129 -8.95 -18.17 -2.66
CA LEU A 129 -7.60 -18.03 -2.12
C LEU A 129 -6.67 -17.27 -3.08
N HIS A 130 -6.86 -17.40 -4.39
CA HIS A 130 -6.09 -16.64 -5.38
C HIS A 130 -6.42 -15.14 -5.29
N GLN A 131 -7.71 -14.80 -5.20
CA GLN A 131 -8.15 -13.42 -4.99
C GLN A 131 -7.60 -12.83 -3.67
N VAL A 132 -7.51 -13.63 -2.61
CA VAL A 132 -6.84 -13.22 -1.36
C VAL A 132 -5.37 -12.88 -1.61
N TYR A 133 -4.63 -13.71 -2.34
CA TYR A 133 -3.23 -13.41 -2.66
C TYR A 133 -3.07 -12.16 -3.52
N HIS A 134 -3.97 -11.94 -4.49
CA HIS A 134 -4.02 -10.70 -5.26
C HIS A 134 -4.22 -9.48 -4.36
N MET A 135 -5.13 -9.56 -3.38
CA MET A 135 -5.37 -8.46 -2.46
C MET A 135 -4.22 -8.21 -1.49
N LEU A 136 -3.52 -9.26 -1.03
CA LEU A 136 -2.30 -9.11 -0.25
C LEU A 136 -1.19 -8.43 -1.07
N HIS A 137 -1.02 -8.82 -2.34
CA HIS A 137 -0.08 -8.19 -3.25
C HIS A 137 -0.41 -6.70 -3.47
N LEU A 138 -1.68 -6.38 -3.76
CA LEU A 138 -2.14 -5.01 -3.95
C LEU A 138 -1.94 -4.16 -2.67
N THR A 139 -2.19 -4.76 -1.51
CA THR A 139 -1.94 -4.11 -0.21
C THR A 139 -0.47 -3.76 -0.02
N PHE A 140 0.45 -4.68 -0.35
CA PHE A 140 1.89 -4.42 -0.30
C PHE A 140 2.30 -3.33 -1.29
N ALA A 141 1.89 -3.45 -2.55
CA ALA A 141 2.27 -2.55 -3.64
C ALA A 141 1.82 -1.11 -3.35
N ALA A 142 0.55 -0.93 -3.00
CA ALA A 142 -0.03 0.39 -2.76
C ALA A 142 0.47 1.02 -1.44
N SER A 143 0.70 0.23 -0.39
CA SER A 143 1.15 0.77 0.91
C SER A 143 2.63 1.16 0.90
N SER A 144 3.48 0.29 0.36
CA SER A 144 4.93 0.46 0.47
C SER A 144 5.43 1.65 -0.34
N ALA A 145 5.04 1.76 -1.61
CA ALA A 145 5.47 2.86 -2.47
C ALA A 145 4.98 4.22 -1.95
N SER A 146 3.70 4.31 -1.60
CA SER A 146 3.10 5.54 -1.05
C SER A 146 3.74 5.94 0.29
N GLY A 147 4.03 4.96 1.15
CA GLY A 147 4.68 5.20 2.44
C GLY A 147 6.08 5.80 2.29
N VAL A 148 6.88 5.26 1.36
CA VAL A 148 8.18 5.83 1.00
C VAL A 148 8.00 7.23 0.43
N GLY A 149 7.09 7.42 -0.53
CA GLY A 149 6.88 8.70 -1.19
C GLY A 149 6.52 9.83 -0.22
N VAL A 150 5.55 9.59 0.66
CA VAL A 150 5.14 10.57 1.69
C VAL A 150 6.26 10.82 2.70
N THR A 151 7.00 9.78 3.09
CA THR A 151 8.15 9.94 4.00
C THR A 151 9.21 10.85 3.37
N GLN A 152 9.56 10.64 2.10
CA GLN A 152 10.54 11.47 1.40
C GLN A 152 10.06 12.92 1.23
N CYS A 153 8.77 13.12 0.89
CA CYS A 153 8.22 14.47 0.78
C CYS A 153 8.33 15.21 2.12
N LEU A 154 7.98 14.54 3.23
CA LEU A 154 8.07 15.13 4.56
C LEU A 154 9.52 15.45 4.95
N LEU A 155 10.46 14.53 4.70
CA LEU A 155 11.88 14.77 4.97
C LEU A 155 12.44 15.94 4.13
N ASN A 156 12.06 16.03 2.86
CA ASN A 156 12.49 17.13 1.99
C ASN A 156 11.91 18.48 2.41
N VAL A 157 10.64 18.55 2.80
CA VAL A 157 10.06 19.80 3.34
C VAL A 157 10.77 20.24 4.61
N LEU A 158 11.19 19.29 5.46
CA LEU A 158 11.94 19.59 6.69
C LEU A 158 13.39 20.01 6.41
N ALA A 159 14.01 19.47 5.36
CA ALA A 159 15.37 19.83 4.95
C ALA A 159 15.44 21.17 4.22
N TYR A 160 14.38 21.53 3.48
CA TYR A 160 14.26 22.74 2.66
C TYR A 160 13.01 23.54 3.05
N PRO A 161 13.04 24.22 4.22
CA PRO A 161 11.87 24.91 4.77
C PRO A 161 11.37 26.07 3.90
N GLU A 162 12.16 26.56 2.95
CA GLU A 162 11.75 27.58 1.98
C GLU A 162 10.53 27.18 1.15
N TYR A 163 10.28 25.88 0.96
CA TYR A 163 9.12 25.37 0.25
C TYR A 163 7.87 25.24 1.14
N LEU A 164 8.01 25.26 2.47
CA LEU A 164 6.91 24.95 3.39
C LEU A 164 5.76 25.96 3.30
N GLU A 165 6.05 27.25 3.43
CA GLU A 165 5.01 28.29 3.40
C GLU A 165 4.35 28.42 2.02
N PRO A 166 5.09 28.45 0.89
CA PRO A 166 4.48 28.44 -0.44
C PRO A 166 3.53 27.25 -0.66
N LEU A 167 3.91 26.04 -0.20
CA LEU A 167 3.05 24.86 -0.30
C LEU A 167 1.79 25.02 0.56
N ARG A 168 1.89 25.55 1.77
CA ARG A 168 0.73 25.81 2.65
C ARG A 168 -0.21 26.85 2.07
N ASP A 169 0.34 27.91 1.48
CA ASP A 169 -0.44 28.97 0.84
C ASP A 169 -1.21 28.45 -0.37
N GLU A 170 -0.56 27.66 -1.23
CA GLU A 170 -1.25 27.01 -2.37
C GLU A 170 -2.36 26.09 -1.87
N ILE A 171 -2.06 25.19 -0.92
CA ILE A 171 -3.04 24.22 -0.40
C ILE A 171 -4.24 24.93 0.22
N SER A 172 -4.00 25.91 1.10
CA SER A 172 -5.08 26.63 1.78
C SER A 172 -5.93 27.44 0.80
N THR A 173 -5.32 28.13 -0.16
CA THR A 173 -6.00 28.93 -1.18
C THR A 173 -6.88 28.06 -2.07
N VAL A 174 -6.34 26.95 -2.57
CA VAL A 174 -7.05 26.06 -3.50
C VAL A 174 -8.17 25.31 -2.78
N VAL A 175 -7.93 24.81 -1.56
CA VAL A 175 -8.97 24.14 -0.75
C VAL A 175 -10.11 25.11 -0.43
N ALA A 176 -9.80 26.35 -0.03
CA ALA A 176 -10.83 27.37 0.25
C ALA A 176 -11.65 27.71 -1.00
N ARG A 177 -10.99 27.87 -2.17
CA ARG A 177 -11.65 28.19 -3.44
C ARG A 177 -12.67 27.14 -3.87
N HIS A 178 -12.40 25.87 -3.63
CA HIS A 178 -13.28 24.75 -4.03
C HIS A 178 -14.18 24.24 -2.90
N GLY A 179 -14.23 24.92 -1.76
CA GLY A 179 -15.08 24.55 -0.63
C GLY A 179 -14.66 23.27 0.11
N GLY A 180 -13.39 22.87 0.01
CA GLY A 180 -12.84 21.71 0.70
C GLY A 180 -11.92 20.83 -0.16
N TRP A 181 -11.62 19.63 0.35
CA TRP A 181 -10.84 18.60 -0.34
C TRP A 181 -11.68 17.92 -1.43
N THR A 182 -11.66 18.50 -2.63
CA THR A 182 -12.35 17.98 -3.82
C THR A 182 -11.33 17.56 -4.88
N ASP A 183 -11.77 16.75 -5.85
CA ASP A 183 -10.94 16.36 -7.00
C ASP A 183 -10.40 17.58 -7.77
N LYS A 184 -11.27 18.59 -7.97
CA LYS A 184 -10.90 19.87 -8.59
C LYS A 184 -9.87 20.66 -7.77
N ALA A 185 -9.95 20.58 -6.44
CA ALA A 185 -8.95 21.20 -5.57
C ALA A 185 -7.59 20.51 -5.74
N LEU A 186 -7.56 19.17 -5.69
CA LEU A 186 -6.33 18.39 -5.85
C LEU A 186 -5.68 18.63 -7.22
N SER A 187 -6.48 18.70 -8.29
CA SER A 187 -5.97 18.92 -9.65
C SER A 187 -5.39 20.33 -9.87
N GLN A 188 -5.62 21.28 -8.96
CA GLN A 188 -5.16 22.67 -9.08
C GLN A 188 -3.97 23.01 -8.17
N MET A 189 -3.40 22.03 -7.45
CA MET A 189 -2.20 22.22 -6.62
C MET A 189 -0.93 21.93 -7.42
N ALA A 190 -0.57 22.85 -8.32
CA ALA A 190 0.53 22.68 -9.26
C ALA A 190 1.90 22.65 -8.54
N LEU A 191 2.11 23.50 -7.55
CA LEU A 191 3.34 23.57 -6.76
C LEU A 191 3.53 22.29 -5.94
N LEU A 192 2.47 21.80 -5.28
CA LEU A 192 2.51 20.53 -4.56
C LEU A 192 2.81 19.35 -5.49
N ASP A 193 2.16 19.28 -6.65
CA ASP A 193 2.41 18.22 -7.63
C ASP A 193 3.87 18.26 -8.14
N SER A 194 4.38 19.46 -8.49
CA SER A 194 5.78 19.66 -8.85
C SER A 194 6.74 19.23 -7.75
N PHE A 195 6.45 19.57 -6.48
CA PHE A 195 7.29 19.21 -5.34
C PHE A 195 7.35 17.68 -5.12
N ILE A 196 6.21 17.00 -5.23
CA ILE A 196 6.14 15.53 -5.13
C ILE A 196 6.93 14.89 -6.27
N ARG A 197 6.76 15.37 -7.51
CA ARG A 197 7.50 14.86 -8.67
C ARG A 197 9.01 15.04 -8.51
N GLU A 198 9.45 16.21 -8.07
CA GLU A 198 10.87 16.48 -7.88
C GLU A 198 11.46 15.65 -6.74
N THR A 199 10.70 15.46 -5.65
CA THR A 199 11.08 14.52 -4.58
C THR A 199 11.25 13.10 -5.11
N MET A 200 10.32 12.62 -5.95
CA MET A 200 10.44 11.27 -6.55
C MET A 200 11.57 11.18 -7.58
N ARG A 201 11.89 12.27 -8.29
CA ARG A 201 13.04 12.33 -9.22
C ARG A 201 14.36 12.20 -8.47
N LEU A 202 14.49 12.87 -7.32
CA LEU A 202 15.67 12.82 -6.46
C LEU A 202 15.77 11.51 -5.67
N HIS A 203 14.63 10.94 -5.28
CA HIS A 203 14.54 9.73 -4.47
C HIS A 203 13.65 8.66 -5.14
N PRO A 204 14.09 8.07 -6.27
CA PRO A 204 13.29 7.10 -7.00
C PRO A 204 13.00 5.87 -6.12
N ALA A 205 11.72 5.61 -5.87
CA ALA A 205 11.24 4.43 -5.17
C ALA A 205 11.29 3.21 -6.12
N GLY A 206 12.50 2.70 -6.40
CA GLY A 206 12.68 1.54 -7.27
C GLY A 206 13.87 1.59 -8.23
N SER A 207 14.96 2.28 -7.89
CA SER A 207 16.17 2.45 -8.73
C SER A 207 16.89 1.16 -9.16
N CYS A 208 16.36 -0.01 -8.81
CA CYS A 208 16.74 -1.26 -9.48
C CYS A 208 15.88 -1.42 -10.72
N GLU A 209 16.36 -0.83 -11.82
CA GLU A 209 15.82 -1.01 -13.16
C GLU A 209 15.52 -2.49 -13.41
N CYS A 210 14.26 -2.79 -13.72
CA CYS A 210 13.92 -4.07 -14.33
C CYS A 210 14.54 -4.06 -15.72
N HIS A 211 15.79 -4.51 -15.84
CA HIS A 211 16.34 -4.88 -17.13
C HIS A 211 15.49 -6.05 -17.64
N SER A 212 14.54 -5.77 -18.52
CA SER A 212 13.94 -6.80 -19.35
C SER A 212 15.10 -7.45 -20.10
N ARG A 213 15.49 -8.67 -19.71
CA ARG A 213 16.27 -9.52 -20.60
C ARG A 213 15.38 -9.79 -21.80
N LEU A 214 15.53 -8.99 -22.84
CA LEU A 214 15.16 -9.37 -24.19
C LEU A 214 16.11 -10.52 -24.54
N SER A 215 15.65 -11.74 -24.29
CA SER A 215 16.23 -12.94 -24.87
C SER A 215 15.91 -12.88 -26.36
N ILE A 216 16.88 -12.45 -27.17
CA ILE A 216 16.94 -12.79 -28.60
C ILE A 216 17.56 -14.19 -28.69
#